data_AF-A0A946UQY8-F1
#
_entry.id   AF-A0A946UQY8-F1
#
_cell.length_a   1.000
_cell.length_b   1.000
_cell.length_c   1.000
_cell.angle_alpha   90.00
_cell.angle_beta   90.00
_cell.angle_gamma   90.00
#
_symmetry.space_group_name_H-M   'P 1'
#
loop_
_entity.id
_entity.type
_entity.pdbx_description
1 polymer ?
#
loop_
_entity_poly.entity_id
_entity_poly.type
_entity_poly.pdbx_seq_one_letter_code
_entity_poly.pdbx_strand_id
1 'polypeptide(L)'
;MAANPEAKQPPVNPGRIIELSTAYWGSQVLLTANRIELFDTLAGGGKDAASVADELGLDKRMTELFLNACVGLGLCEKHGDT
;
A
#
# COMPACT_ATOMS: atom_id res chain seq x y z
N MET A 1 -17.56 53.06 11.32
CA MET A 1 -16.42 52.12 11.23
C MET A 1 -16.73 50.95 12.16
N ALA A 2 -17.48 49.95 11.68
CA ALA A 2 -17.79 48.75 12.45
C ALA A 2 -16.85 47.65 11.97
N ALA A 3 -16.02 47.12 12.88
CA ALA A 3 -15.16 45.99 12.60
C ALA A 3 -16.04 44.73 12.37
N ASN A 4 -15.86 44.06 11.24
CA ASN A 4 -16.49 42.78 10.95
C ASN A 4 -15.81 41.68 11.79
N PRO A 5 -16.50 40.98 12.71
CA PRO A 5 -15.88 40.00 13.60
C PRO A 5 -15.98 38.57 13.06
N GLU A 6 -15.97 38.36 11.75
CA GLU A 6 -15.83 37.02 11.18
C GLU A 6 -14.37 36.61 11.18
N ALA A 7 -13.86 36.28 12.37
CA ALA A 7 -12.66 35.46 12.49
C ALA A 7 -12.94 34.12 11.80
N LYS A 8 -12.48 33.97 10.56
CA LYS A 8 -12.60 32.76 9.74
C LYS A 8 -12.00 31.60 10.52
N GLN A 9 -12.85 30.73 11.08
CA GLN A 9 -12.39 29.53 11.78
C GLN A 9 -11.46 28.73 10.85
N PRO A 10 -10.36 28.17 11.37
CA PRO A 10 -9.48 27.35 10.56
C PRO A 10 -10.28 26.17 9.99
N PRO A 11 -10.05 25.79 8.73
CA PRO A 11 -10.78 24.70 8.09
C PRO A 11 -10.58 23.40 8.88
N VAL A 12 -11.67 22.63 9.05
CA VAL A 12 -11.64 21.32 9.71
C VAL A 12 -10.74 20.38 8.92
N ASN A 13 -9.79 19.72 9.61
CA ASN A 13 -8.88 18.75 9.02
C ASN A 13 -9.39 17.30 9.29
N PRO A 14 -9.81 16.54 8.26
CA PRO A 14 -10.29 15.17 8.43
C PRO A 14 -9.17 14.12 8.60
N GLY A 15 -7.89 14.52 8.61
CA GLY A 15 -6.73 13.62 8.54
C GLY A 15 -6.75 12.49 9.59
N ARG A 16 -7.11 12.80 10.84
CA ARG A 16 -7.18 11.79 11.92
C ARG A 16 -8.25 10.71 11.67
N ILE A 17 -9.36 11.06 11.02
CA ILE A 17 -10.41 10.08 10.66
C ILE A 17 -9.87 9.16 9.57
N ILE A 18 -9.21 9.71 8.56
CA ILE A 18 -8.61 8.94 7.47
C ILE A 18 -7.52 7.99 8.01
N GLU A 19 -6.63 8.48 8.87
CA GLU A 19 -5.59 7.67 9.51
C GLU A 19 -6.19 6.49 10.30
N LEU A 20 -7.20 6.73 11.13
CA LEU A 20 -7.86 5.66 11.89
C LEU A 20 -8.59 4.67 10.97
N SER A 21 -9.25 5.16 9.92
CA SER A 21 -9.98 4.30 8.98
C SER A 21 -9.08 3.37 8.17
N THR A 22 -7.80 3.72 8.02
CA THR A 22 -6.82 3.00 7.19
C THR A 22 -5.70 2.35 8.01
N ALA A 23 -5.70 2.50 9.34
CA ALA A 23 -4.62 2.08 10.22
C ALA A 23 -4.25 0.60 10.09
N TYR A 24 -5.19 -0.28 9.71
CA TYR A 24 -4.94 -1.71 9.60
C TYR A 24 -4.42 -2.15 8.22
N TRP A 25 -4.52 -1.32 7.19
CA TRP A 25 -4.24 -1.73 5.80
C TRP A 25 -2.79 -2.18 5.61
N GLY A 26 -1.82 -1.40 6.11
CA GLY A 26 -0.41 -1.74 6.01
C GLY A 26 -0.06 -3.07 6.70
N SER A 27 -0.66 -3.30 7.89
CA SER A 27 -0.49 -4.57 8.61
C SER A 27 -1.06 -5.75 7.82
N GLN A 28 -2.21 -5.57 7.18
CA GLN A 28 -2.83 -6.63 6.39
C GLN A 28 -1.98 -7.01 5.17
N VAL A 29 -1.34 -6.03 4.51
CA VAL A 29 -0.42 -6.30 3.40
C VAL A 29 0.79 -7.11 3.87
N LEU A 30 1.48 -6.67 4.94
CA LEU A 30 2.64 -7.37 5.49
C LEU A 30 2.30 -8.81 5.89
N LEU A 31 1.19 -9.00 6.62
CA LEU A 31 0.77 -10.32 7.09
C LEU A 31 0.37 -11.23 5.92
N THR A 32 -0.24 -10.69 4.87
CA THR A 32 -0.58 -11.44 3.67
C THR A 32 0.68 -11.86 2.91
N ALA A 33 1.64 -10.94 2.73
CA ALA A 33 2.92 -11.21 2.05
C ALA A 33 3.69 -12.32 2.77
N ASN A 34 3.71 -12.30 4.10
CA ASN A 34 4.31 -13.36 4.90
C ASN A 34 3.54 -14.68 4.79
N ARG A 35 2.20 -14.65 4.81
CA ARG A 35 1.36 -15.86 4.76
C ARG A 35 1.46 -16.60 3.43
N ILE A 36 1.68 -15.88 2.33
CA ILE A 36 1.84 -16.47 0.99
C ILE A 36 3.31 -16.74 0.64
N GLU A 37 4.24 -16.57 1.60
CA GLU A 37 5.67 -16.81 1.38
C GLU A 37 6.24 -15.97 0.22
N LEU A 38 5.74 -14.73 0.05
CA LEU A 38 6.17 -13.83 -1.01
C LEU A 38 7.67 -13.52 -0.91
N PHE A 39 8.18 -13.29 0.31
CA PHE A 39 9.58 -12.94 0.52
C PHE A 39 10.51 -14.12 0.21
N ASP A 40 10.10 -15.35 0.52
CA ASP A 40 10.84 -16.55 0.14
C ASP A 40 10.83 -16.75 -1.37
N THR A 41 9.69 -16.47 -2.03
CA THR A 41 9.56 -16.49 -3.50
C THR A 41 10.54 -15.51 -4.17
N LEU A 42 10.78 -14.35 -3.55
CA LEU A 42 11.70 -13.32 -4.05
C LEU A 42 13.13 -13.47 -3.53
N ALA A 43 13.42 -14.40 -2.62
CA ALA A 43 14.73 -14.56 -2.00
C ALA A 43 15.84 -14.92 -3.01
N GLY A 44 15.47 -15.58 -4.12
CA GLY A 44 16.38 -15.91 -5.21
C GLY A 44 16.66 -14.76 -6.20
N GLY A 45 15.96 -13.63 -6.06
CA GLY A 45 16.08 -12.46 -6.95
C GLY A 45 14.72 -11.88 -7.33
N GLY A 46 14.75 -10.67 -7.91
CA GLY A 46 13.56 -9.98 -8.40
C GLY A 46 12.85 -10.78 -9.51
N LYS A 47 11.51 -10.74 -9.49
CA LYS A 47 10.63 -11.41 -10.45
C LYS A 47 9.56 -10.43 -10.92
N ASP A 48 9.10 -10.58 -12.16
CA ASP A 48 7.92 -9.85 -12.61
C ASP A 48 6.64 -10.37 -11.95
N ALA A 49 5.59 -9.55 -11.96
CA ALA A 49 4.33 -9.88 -11.28
C ALA A 49 3.66 -11.15 -11.83
N ALA A 50 3.82 -11.43 -13.13
CA ALA A 50 3.24 -12.62 -13.75
C ALA A 50 3.92 -13.90 -13.25
N SER A 51 5.25 -13.89 -13.11
CA SER A 51 6.05 -15.00 -12.59
C SER A 51 5.73 -15.26 -11.12
N VAL A 52 5.61 -14.20 -10.31
CA VAL A 52 5.17 -14.33 -8.91
C VAL A 52 3.78 -14.93 -8.82
N ALA A 53 2.84 -14.49 -9.67
CA ALA A 53 1.48 -15.02 -9.68
C ALA A 53 1.45 -16.50 -10.05
N ASP A 54 2.20 -16.91 -11.08
CA ASP A 54 2.24 -18.29 -11.54
C ASP A 54 2.88 -19.22 -10.48
N GLU A 55 3.94 -18.78 -9.80
CA GLU A 55 4.62 -19.56 -8.75
C GLU A 55 3.80 -19.72 -7.47
N LEU A 56 3.09 -18.66 -7.07
CA LEU A 56 2.22 -18.67 -5.90
C LEU A 56 0.79 -19.16 -6.18
N GLY A 57 0.45 -19.45 -7.43
CA GLY A 57 -0.89 -19.90 -7.84
C GLY A 57 -1.98 -18.83 -7.63
N LEU A 58 -1.65 -17.57 -7.90
CA LEU A 58 -2.50 -16.40 -7.66
C LEU A 58 -3.08 -15.83 -8.95
N ASP A 59 -4.12 -15.00 -8.83
CA ASP A 59 -4.59 -14.20 -9.96
C ASP A 59 -3.54 -13.14 -10.35
N LYS A 60 -3.23 -13.04 -11.65
CA LYS A 60 -2.15 -12.18 -12.15
C LYS A 60 -2.39 -10.69 -11.85
N ARG A 61 -3.62 -10.22 -12.10
CA ARG A 61 -3.98 -8.81 -11.89
C ARG A 61 -3.96 -8.45 -10.41
N MET A 62 -4.49 -9.33 -9.56
CA MET A 62 -4.49 -9.09 -8.12
C MET A 62 -3.08 -9.15 -7.53
N THR A 63 -2.22 -10.02 -8.06
CA THR A 63 -0.81 -10.10 -7.67
C THR A 63 -0.08 -8.80 -7.97
N GLU A 64 -0.26 -8.25 -9.17
CA GLU A 64 0.35 -6.96 -9.54
C GLU A 64 -0.08 -5.82 -8.60
N LEU A 65 -1.38 -5.71 -8.30
CA LEU A 65 -1.90 -4.72 -7.34
C LEU A 65 -1.31 -4.93 -5.94
N PHE A 66 -1.20 -6.18 -5.51
CA PHE A 66 -0.65 -6.53 -4.21
C PHE A 66 0.85 -6.21 -4.11
N LEU A 67 1.63 -6.50 -5.15
CA LEU A 67 3.05 -6.15 -5.22
C LEU A 67 3.24 -4.63 -5.22
N ASN A 68 2.39 -3.88 -5.94
CA ASN A 68 2.41 -2.41 -5.87
C ASN A 68 2.11 -1.89 -4.46
N ALA A 69 1.21 -2.52 -3.71
CA ALA A 69 0.98 -2.18 -2.32
C ALA A 69 2.21 -2.49 -1.44
N CYS A 70 2.89 -3.61 -1.67
CA CYS A 70 4.15 -3.94 -0.99
C CYS A 70 5.24 -2.90 -1.28
N VAL A 71 5.36 -2.43 -2.53
CA VAL A 71 6.28 -1.36 -2.92
C VAL A 71 5.92 -0.03 -2.25
N GLY A 72 4.64 0.35 -2.25
CA GLY A 72 4.17 1.56 -1.59
C GLY A 72 4.41 1.58 -0.07
N LEU A 73 4.54 0.41 0.55
CA LEU A 73 4.86 0.24 1.96
C LEU A 73 6.37 0.03 2.24
N GLY A 74 7.20 -0.01 1.19
CA GLY A 74 8.65 -0.24 1.32
C GLY A 74 9.02 -1.69 1.68
N LEU A 75 8.14 -2.65 1.42
CA LEU A 75 8.39 -4.08 1.64
C LEU A 75 9.10 -4.73 0.44
N CYS A 76 8.92 -4.16 -0.76
CA CYS A 76 9.55 -4.58 -2.01
C CYS A 76 10.01 -3.34 -2.79
N GLU A 77 10.89 -3.55 -3.78
CA GLU A 77 11.28 -2.53 -4.74
C GLU A 77 10.82 -2.93 -6.14
N LYS A 78 10.40 -1.94 -6.94
CA LYS A 78 10.11 -2.13 -8.37
C LYS A 78 11.30 -1.63 -9.19
N HIS A 79 11.87 -2.51 -10.01
CA HIS A 79 12.93 -2.15 -10.94
C HIS A 79 12.40 -2.19 -12.38
N GLY A 80 12.34 -1.02 -13.04
CA GLY A 80 11.79 -0.87 -14.39
C GLY A 80 10.31 -0.47 -14.43
N ASP A 81 9.76 -0.33 -15.64
CA ASP A 81 8.42 0.24 -15.85
C ASP A 81 7.28 -0.79 -15.70
N THR A 82 7.57 -2.09 -15.78
CA THR A 82 6.54 -3.15 -15.79
C THR A 82 6.49 -3.91 -14.48
#